data_AF-A0A960FN06-F1
#
_entry.id   AF-A0A960FN06-F1
#
_cell.length_a   1.000
_cell.length_b   1.000
_cell.length_c   1.000
_cell.angle_alpha   90.00
_cell.angle_beta   90.00
_cell.angle_gamma   90.00
#
_symmetry.space_group_name_H-M   'P 1'
#
loop_
_entity.id
_entity.type
_entity.pdbx_description
1 polymer ?
#
loop_
_entity_poly.entity_id
_entity_poly.type
_entity_poly.pdbx_seq_one_letter_code
_entity_poly.pdbx_strand_id
1 'polypeptide(L)'
;MSPSKEPEPGQKAFLTDGLEGLQHNVLTGTLEGLVKWARQKSMWPATFGLACCAIEMMATGGAHYDLARYGMEVFRASPRQADL
;
A
#
# COMPACT_ATOMS: atom_id res chain seq x y z
N MET A 1 10.55 -38.94 -14.03
CA MET A 1 10.80 -37.76 -13.19
C MET A 1 10.29 -36.56 -13.96
N SER A 2 9.19 -36.00 -13.50
CA SER A 2 8.23 -35.21 -14.28
C SER A 2 8.83 -33.94 -14.91
N PRO A 3 8.39 -33.54 -16.13
CA PRO A 3 8.71 -32.23 -16.68
C PRO A 3 8.02 -31.16 -15.83
N SER A 4 8.81 -30.39 -15.09
CA SER A 4 8.37 -29.19 -14.38
C SER A 4 7.95 -28.16 -15.42
N LYS A 5 6.63 -28.06 -15.66
CA LYS A 5 5.96 -27.09 -16.53
C LYS A 5 6.45 -25.69 -16.18
N GLU A 6 7.26 -25.10 -17.06
CA GLU A 6 7.66 -23.71 -16.92
C GLU A 6 6.41 -22.83 -16.99
N PRO A 7 6.22 -21.90 -16.04
CA PRO A 7 5.02 -21.08 -16.02
C PRO A 7 5.04 -20.13 -17.22
N GLU A 8 3.89 -20.02 -17.89
CA GLU A 8 3.64 -19.12 -19.02
C GLU A 8 4.20 -17.71 -18.75
N PRO A 9 4.73 -16.99 -19.76
CA PRO A 9 5.42 -15.71 -19.57
C PRO A 9 4.60 -14.66 -18.80
N GLY A 10 3.26 -14.69 -18.90
CA GLY A 10 2.38 -13.82 -18.12
C GLY A 10 2.32 -14.13 -16.61
N GLN A 11 2.61 -15.36 -16.19
CA GLN A 11 2.61 -15.77 -14.78
C GLN A 11 3.90 -15.33 -14.06
N LYS A 12 5.03 -15.25 -14.76
CA LYS A 12 6.31 -14.78 -14.18
C LYS A 12 6.27 -13.27 -13.88
N ALA A 13 5.66 -12.47 -14.76
CA ALA A 13 5.51 -11.02 -14.57
C ALA A 13 4.58 -10.66 -13.41
N PHE A 14 3.51 -11.43 -13.19
CA PHE A 14 2.64 -11.27 -12.02
C PHE A 14 3.37 -11.52 -10.68
N LEU A 15 4.35 -12.44 -10.68
CA LEU A 15 5.12 -12.80 -9.48
C LEU A 15 6.22 -11.79 -9.13
N THR A 16 6.79 -11.09 -10.12
CA THR A 16 7.89 -10.12 -9.92
C THR A 16 7.41 -8.68 -9.79
N ASP A 17 6.41 -8.28 -10.58
CA ASP A 17 5.97 -6.87 -10.73
C ASP A 17 4.49 -6.67 -10.30
N GLY A 18 3.85 -7.70 -9.75
CA GLY A 18 2.45 -7.65 -9.36
C GLY A 18 1.52 -7.43 -10.57
N LEU A 19 0.40 -6.75 -10.36
CA LEU A 19 -0.53 -6.40 -11.46
C LEU A 19 0.12 -5.50 -12.52
N GLU A 20 1.20 -4.78 -12.18
CA GLU A 20 1.86 -3.82 -13.07
C GLU A 20 2.65 -4.52 -14.18
N GLY A 21 3.03 -5.79 -13.99
CA GLY A 21 3.69 -6.63 -14.99
C GLY A 21 2.75 -7.25 -16.03
N LEU A 22 1.43 -7.09 -15.89
CA LEU A 22 0.44 -7.66 -16.81
C LEU A 22 0.15 -6.71 -17.98
N GLN A 23 -0.04 -7.28 -19.18
CA GLN A 23 -0.54 -6.55 -20.35
C GLN A 23 -1.87 -5.87 -19.98
N HIS A 24 -1.95 -4.55 -20.17
CA HIS A 24 -3.10 -3.74 -19.76
C HIS A 24 -4.30 -4.04 -20.65
N ASN A 25 -5.20 -4.87 -20.13
CA ASN A 25 -6.54 -5.09 -20.67
C ASN A 25 -7.55 -4.27 -19.86
N VAL A 26 -8.74 -4.04 -20.39
CA VAL A 26 -9.81 -3.29 -19.68
C VAL A 26 -10.10 -3.88 -18.29
N LEU A 27 -9.97 -5.20 -18.14
CA LEU A 27 -10.16 -5.89 -16.86
C LEU A 27 -8.96 -5.75 -15.89
N THR A 28 -7.72 -5.88 -16.37
CA THR A 28 -6.53 -5.77 -15.49
C THR A 28 -6.27 -4.34 -15.07
N GLY A 29 -6.48 -3.35 -15.96
CA GLY A 29 -6.30 -1.93 -15.62
C GLY A 29 -7.34 -1.40 -14.63
N THR A 30 -8.60 -1.86 -14.72
CA THR A 30 -9.64 -1.49 -13.74
C THR A 30 -9.35 -2.08 -12.37
N LEU A 31 -8.86 -3.32 -12.32
CA LEU A 31 -8.50 -4.00 -11.08
C LEU A 31 -7.26 -3.36 -10.44
N GLU A 32 -6.27 -2.98 -11.23
CA GLU A 32 -5.10 -2.25 -10.76
C GLU A 32 -5.47 -0.87 -10.20
N GLY A 33 -6.34 -0.14 -10.89
CA GLY A 33 -6.88 1.14 -10.42
C GLY A 33 -7.61 1.01 -9.08
N LEU A 34 -8.41 -0.05 -8.91
CA LEU A 34 -9.08 -0.33 -7.65
C LEU A 34 -8.09 -0.63 -6.52
N VAL A 35 -7.07 -1.45 -6.77
CA VAL A 35 -6.04 -1.79 -5.77
C VAL A 35 -5.19 -0.58 -5.38
N LYS A 36 -4.86 0.29 -6.35
CA LYS A 36 -4.16 1.56 -6.09
C LYS A 36 -5.02 2.50 -5.24
N TRP A 37 -6.29 2.65 -5.60
CA TRP A 37 -7.24 3.44 -4.82
C TRP A 37 -7.39 2.92 -3.39
N ALA A 38 -7.50 1.60 -3.21
CA ALA A 38 -7.62 0.98 -1.90
C ALA A 38 -6.41 1.29 -1.01
N ARG A 39 -5.18 1.06 -1.51
CA ARG A 39 -3.94 1.35 -0.76
C ARG A 39 -3.80 2.83 -0.41
N GLN A 40 -4.20 3.74 -1.29
CA GLN A 40 -4.11 5.18 -1.04
C GLN A 40 -5.15 5.70 -0.03
N LYS A 41 -6.25 4.98 0.19
CA LYS A 41 -7.36 5.40 1.06
C LYS A 41 -7.39 4.70 2.43
N SER A 42 -6.46 3.79 2.70
CA SER A 42 -6.43 2.98 3.93
C SER A 42 -5.04 2.87 4.54
N MET A 43 -4.22 3.90 4.38
CA MET A 43 -2.82 3.90 4.80
C MET A 43 -2.70 4.02 6.33
N TRP A 44 -1.87 3.18 6.94
CA TRP A 44 -1.63 3.09 8.38
C TRP A 44 -0.19 3.52 8.70
N PRO A 45 0.01 4.78 9.10
CA PRO A 45 1.35 5.31 9.29
C PRO A 45 2.04 4.73 10.52
N ALA A 46 3.33 4.46 10.42
CA ALA A 46 4.18 4.11 11.53
C ALA A 46 4.43 5.35 12.41
N THR A 47 4.21 5.24 13.72
CA THR A 47 4.63 6.33 14.63
C THR A 47 6.16 6.39 14.71
N PHE A 48 6.78 7.35 14.02
CA PHE A 48 8.23 7.56 14.09
C PHE A 48 8.58 9.03 14.36
N GLY A 49 8.65 9.39 15.64
CA GLY A 49 8.97 10.74 16.09
C GLY A 49 10.40 10.82 16.64
N LEU A 50 11.31 11.44 15.90
CA LEU A 50 12.72 11.60 16.33
C LEU A 50 13.02 12.93 17.02
N ALA A 51 12.31 14.00 16.65
CA ALA A 51 12.59 15.36 17.10
C ALA A 51 11.33 16.24 17.03
N CYS A 52 11.48 17.54 16.79
CA CYS A 52 10.38 18.50 16.73
C CYS A 52 9.32 18.19 15.65
N CYS A 53 9.67 17.55 14.53
CA CYS A 53 8.66 17.16 13.53
C CYS A 53 7.64 16.14 14.10
N ALA A 54 7.95 15.48 15.21
CA ALA A 54 7.02 14.59 15.89
C ALA A 54 5.81 15.33 16.46
N ILE A 55 5.99 16.56 16.97
CA ILE A 55 4.86 17.33 17.53
C ILE A 55 3.92 17.82 16.42
N GLU A 56 4.47 18.12 15.24
CA GLU A 56 3.68 18.45 14.06
C GLU A 56 2.91 17.23 13.57
N MET A 57 3.54 16.06 13.53
CA MET A 57 2.89 14.78 13.19
C MET A 57 1.75 14.42 14.16
N MET A 58 1.90 14.70 15.46
CA MET A 58 0.81 14.49 16.43
C MET A 58 -0.33 15.49 16.23
N ALA A 59 -0.01 16.74 15.91
CA ALA A 59 -1.01 17.77 15.65
C ALA A 59 -1.83 17.47 14.38
N THR A 60 -1.22 16.86 13.36
CA THR A 60 -1.92 16.35 12.17
C THR A 60 -2.72 15.06 12.42
N GLY A 61 -2.57 14.40 13.56
CA GLY A 61 -3.50 13.36 14.01
C GLY A 61 -4.66 13.89 14.86
N GLY A 62 -4.69 15.19 15.16
CA GLY A 62 -5.64 15.81 16.09
C GLY A 62 -6.94 16.30 15.43
N ALA A 63 -7.85 16.88 16.23
CA ALA A 63 -9.14 17.33 15.73
C ALA A 63 -9.07 18.51 14.73
N HIS A 64 -8.03 19.34 14.82
CA HIS A 64 -7.84 20.51 13.95
C HIS A 64 -7.41 20.12 12.55
N TYR A 65 -6.51 19.14 12.46
CA TYR A 65 -5.98 18.60 11.22
C TYR A 65 -6.15 17.10 11.34
N ASP A 66 -7.24 16.57 10.79
CA ASP A 66 -7.69 15.20 11.04
C ASP A 66 -7.28 14.27 9.88
N LEU A 67 -6.14 13.58 10.06
CA LEU A 67 -5.65 12.56 9.12
C LEU A 67 -6.59 11.36 8.97
N ALA A 68 -7.52 11.12 9.91
CA ALA A 68 -8.50 10.03 9.80
C ALA A 68 -9.38 10.17 8.55
N ARG A 69 -9.58 11.40 8.04
CA ARG A 69 -10.31 11.63 6.78
C ARG A 69 -9.70 10.94 5.56
N TYR A 70 -8.42 10.62 5.61
CA TYR A 70 -7.69 9.98 4.51
C TYR A 70 -7.41 8.49 4.77
N GLY A 71 -8.00 7.90 5.82
CA GLY A 71 -7.76 6.52 6.24
C GLY A 71 -6.54 6.33 7.12
N MET A 72 -5.89 7.43 7.54
CA MET A 72 -4.74 7.47 8.45
C MET A 72 -5.18 7.66 9.91
N GLU A 73 -6.25 6.98 10.32
CA GLU A 73 -6.81 7.14 11.67
C GLU A 73 -5.94 6.49 12.77
N VAL A 74 -5.21 5.43 12.42
CA VAL A 74 -4.43 4.63 13.38
C VAL A 74 -2.96 4.72 13.02
N PHE A 75 -2.22 5.44 13.85
CA PHE A 75 -0.77 5.33 13.81
C PHE A 75 -0.32 4.05 14.54
N ARG A 76 0.37 3.17 13.83
CA ARG A 76 0.85 1.89 14.35
C ARG A 76 2.25 2.03 14.91
N ALA A 77 2.45 1.62 16.16
CA ALA A 77 3.77 1.67 16.80
C ALA A 77 4.72 0.54 16.36
N SER A 78 4.20 -0.47 15.67
CA SER A 78 5.00 -1.58 15.17
C SER A 78 5.19 -1.49 13.65
N PRO A 79 6.42 -1.52 13.13
CA PRO A 79 6.71 -1.39 11.70
C PRO A 79 6.14 -2.55 10.87
N ARG A 80 5.87 -3.71 11.48
CA ARG A 80 5.28 -4.86 10.78
C ARG A 80 3.78 -4.68 10.46
N GLN A 81 3.11 -3.78 11.18
CA GLN A 81 1.67 -3.53 11.02
C GLN A 81 1.38 -2.22 10.29
N ALA A 82 2.38 -1.38 10.08
CA ALA A 82 2.28 -0.14 9.33
C ALA A 82 2.62 -0.40 7.85
N ASP A 83 2.03 0.37 6.95
CA ASP A 83 2.34 0.34 5.53
C ASP A 83 3.11 1.58 5.04
N LEU A 84 3.15 2.64 5.88
CA LEU A 84 3.88 3.89 5.65
C LEU A 84 4.81 4.23 6.82
#